data_AF-A0A285NJN0-F1
#
_entry.id   AF-A0A285NJN0-F1
#
_cell.length_a   1.000
_cell.length_b   1.000
_cell.length_c   1.000
_cell.angle_alpha   90.00
_cell.angle_beta   90.00
_cell.angle_gamma   90.00
#
_symmetry.space_group_name_H-M   'P 1'
#
loop_
_entity.id
_entity.type
_entity.pdbx_description
1 polymer ?
#
loop_
_entity_poly.entity_id
_entity_poly.type
_entity_poly.pdbx_seq_one_letter_code
_entity_poly.pdbx_strand_id
1 'polypeptide(L)'
;MLTLLVAASLLLHLLTFIAIRTLQSNVQQQESRHKKEKQAYESILNSILDELKEENERLLQAEQVNEKVSVNTRKQETTAVPAAYSEKEAEEAPHSADYAPPQLEEEKDQVSMSNLSRVLQLHEQHHAPAEIAKKLGMGKTEVELILLMRKNGNTDKKS
;
A
#
# COMPACT_ATOMS: atom_id res chain seq x y z
N MET A 1 12.87 -46.84 40.84
CA MET A 1 11.57 -46.37 40.30
C MET A 1 11.38 -44.87 40.52
N LEU A 2 11.35 -44.37 41.77
CA LEU A 2 11.21 -42.94 42.06
C LEU A 2 12.34 -42.07 41.48
N THR A 3 13.59 -42.53 41.56
CA THR A 3 14.77 -41.80 41.05
C THR A 3 14.77 -41.64 39.53
N LEU A 4 14.30 -42.65 38.79
CA LEU A 4 14.12 -42.55 37.33
C LEU A 4 13.01 -41.57 36.97
N LEU A 5 11.93 -41.54 37.75
CA LEU A 5 10.83 -40.60 37.55
C LEU A 5 11.27 -39.14 37.81
N VAL A 6 12.08 -38.93 38.85
CA VAL A 6 12.69 -37.62 39.17
C VAL A 6 13.69 -37.21 38.08
N ALA A 7 14.53 -38.12 37.60
CA ALA A 7 15.46 -37.85 36.51
C ALA A 7 14.74 -37.49 35.19
N ALA A 8 13.66 -38.19 34.86
CA ALA A 8 12.83 -37.89 33.70
C ALA A 8 12.15 -36.51 33.83
N SER A 9 11.65 -36.16 35.02
CA SER A 9 11.08 -34.84 35.29
C SER A 9 12.13 -33.73 35.13
N LEU A 10 13.35 -33.93 35.64
CA LEU A 10 14.46 -32.98 35.49
C LEU A 10 14.83 -32.76 34.02
N LEU A 11 14.89 -33.84 33.22
CA LEU A 11 15.14 -33.76 31.78
C LEU A 11 14.06 -32.94 31.05
N LEU A 12 12.80 -33.16 31.41
CA LEU A 12 11.67 -32.44 30.81
C LEU A 12 11.73 -30.94 31.13
N HIS A 13 12.10 -30.57 32.36
CA HIS A 13 12.32 -29.17 32.73
C HIS A 13 13.49 -28.52 31.97
N LEU A 14 14.54 -29.29 31.68
CA LEU A 14 15.66 -28.78 30.89
C LEU A 14 15.23 -28.48 29.44
N LEU A 15 14.41 -29.37 28.86
CA LEU A 15 13.85 -29.17 27.52
C LEU A 15 12.90 -27.97 27.46
N THR A 16 12.03 -27.79 28.46
CA THR A 16 11.15 -26.61 28.50
C THR A 16 11.94 -25.32 28.67
N PHE A 17 13.00 -25.33 29.48
CA PHE A 17 13.88 -24.17 29.61
C PHE A 17 14.57 -23.80 28.30
N ILE A 18 15.05 -24.80 27.54
CA ILE A 18 15.61 -24.59 26.20
C ILE A 18 14.56 -23.99 25.26
N ALA A 19 13.34 -24.53 25.25
CA ALA A 19 12.24 -24.04 24.41
C ALA A 19 11.84 -22.59 24.74
N ILE A 20 11.81 -22.22 26.03
CA ILE A 20 11.53 -20.85 26.47
C ILE A 20 12.65 -19.91 25.98
N ARG A 21 13.91 -20.32 26.10
CA ARG A 21 15.06 -19.51 25.68
C ARG A 21 15.06 -19.25 24.17
N THR A 22 14.76 -20.26 23.35
CA THR A 22 14.65 -20.09 21.89
C THR A 22 13.48 -19.18 21.52
N LEU A 23 12.33 -19.32 22.20
CA LEU A 23 11.19 -18.44 21.96
C LEU A 23 11.51 -16.98 22.29
N GLN A 24 12.13 -16.71 23.44
CA GLN A 24 12.54 -15.36 23.84
C GLN A 24 13.54 -14.75 22.84
N SER A 25 14.51 -15.54 22.37
CA SER A 25 15.47 -15.09 21.34
C SER A 25 14.78 -14.71 20.03
N ASN A 26 13.79 -15.48 19.59
CA ASN A 26 13.06 -15.20 18.36
C ASN A 26 12.22 -13.91 18.48
N VAL A 27 11.54 -13.70 19.60
CA VAL A 27 10.76 -12.48 19.85
C VAL A 27 11.67 -11.25 19.86
N GLN A 28 12.79 -11.30 20.57
CA GLN A 28 13.74 -10.18 20.64
C GLN A 28 14.38 -9.88 19.26
N GLN A 29 14.67 -10.91 18.48
CA GLN A 29 15.17 -10.73 17.12
C GLN A 29 14.12 -10.08 16.23
N GLN A 30 12.84 -10.46 16.37
CA GLN A 30 11.74 -9.87 15.62
C GLN A 30 11.56 -8.38 15.96
N GLU A 31 11.60 -8.01 17.24
CA GLU A 31 11.54 -6.59 17.66
C GLU A 31 12.70 -5.76 17.08
N SER A 32 13.90 -6.33 17.07
CA SER A 32 15.08 -5.65 16.48
C SER A 32 14.95 -5.46 14.96
N ARG A 33 14.32 -6.41 14.26
CA ARG A 33 14.00 -6.31 12.82
C ARG A 33 12.98 -5.21 12.58
N HIS A 34 11.87 -5.20 13.32
CA HIS A 34 10.85 -4.14 13.25
C HIS A 34 11.43 -2.75 13.51
N LYS A 35 12.36 -2.62 14.45
CA LYS A 35 13.02 -1.33 14.72
C LYS A 35 13.85 -0.85 13.53
N LYS A 36 14.63 -1.74 12.91
CA LYS A 36 15.41 -1.42 11.70
C LYS A 36 14.52 -1.05 10.53
N GLU A 37 13.43 -1.80 10.35
CA GLU A 37 12.45 -1.57 9.28
C GLU A 37 11.77 -0.20 9.46
N LYS A 38 11.34 0.13 10.69
CA LYS A 38 10.81 1.47 11.03
C LYS A 38 11.78 2.59 10.70
N GLN A 39 13.06 2.44 11.07
CA GLN A 39 14.09 3.44 10.76
C GLN A 39 14.30 3.61 9.25
N ALA A 40 14.25 2.51 8.49
CA ALA A 40 14.34 2.57 7.03
C ALA A 40 13.14 3.33 6.42
N TYR A 41 11.93 3.06 6.91
CA TYR A 41 10.73 3.79 6.48
C TYR A 41 10.79 5.27 6.83
N GLU A 42 11.21 5.62 8.04
CA GLU A 42 11.40 7.02 8.47
C GLU A 42 12.41 7.74 7.56
N SER A 43 13.53 7.09 7.23
CA SER A 43 14.53 7.66 6.34
C SER A 43 13.99 7.91 4.92
N ILE A 44 13.20 6.98 4.38
CA ILE A 44 12.59 7.12 3.05
C ILE A 44 11.53 8.23 3.06
N LEU A 45 10.68 8.27 4.09
CA LEU A 45 9.66 9.32 4.23
C LEU A 45 10.30 10.70 4.33
N ASN A 46 11.38 10.84 5.10
CA ASN A 46 12.10 12.11 5.18
C ASN A 46 12.69 12.51 3.83
N SER A 47 13.33 11.59 3.11
CA SER A 47 13.85 11.86 1.77
C SER A 47 12.76 12.32 0.80
N ILE A 48 11.56 11.73 0.88
CA ILE A 48 10.41 12.11 0.03
C ILE A 48 9.87 13.48 0.44
N LEU A 49 9.75 13.75 1.74
CA LEU A 49 9.30 15.05 2.24
C LEU A 49 10.26 16.17 1.81
N ASP A 50 11.56 15.90 1.83
CA ASP A 50 12.58 16.82 1.36
C ASP A 50 12.45 17.06 -0.16
N GLU A 51 12.29 16.00 -0.96
CA GLU A 51 12.09 16.11 -2.41
C GLU A 51 10.81 16.88 -2.77
N LEU A 52 9.71 16.61 -2.08
CA LEU A 52 8.44 17.34 -2.27
C LEU A 52 8.56 18.81 -1.87
N LYS A 53 9.28 19.10 -0.78
CA LYS A 53 9.53 20.48 -0.35
C LYS A 53 10.37 21.22 -1.37
N GLU A 54 11.44 20.59 -1.86
CA GLU A 54 12.31 21.16 -2.90
C GLU A 54 11.53 21.41 -4.20
N GLU A 55 10.67 20.48 -4.61
CA GLU A 55 9.81 20.67 -5.79
C GLU A 55 8.79 21.80 -5.60
N ASN A 56 8.16 21.89 -4.42
CA ASN A 56 7.27 23.02 -4.10
C ASN A 56 8.00 24.37 -4.17
N GLU A 57 9.22 24.45 -3.62
CA GLU A 57 10.05 25.66 -3.72
C GLU A 57 10.43 25.97 -5.18
N ARG A 58 10.76 24.95 -5.98
CA ARG A 58 11.05 25.10 -7.43
C ARG A 58 9.85 25.66 -8.18
N LEU A 59 8.64 25.19 -7.89
CA LEU A 59 7.41 25.66 -8.52
C LEU A 59 7.09 27.11 -8.12
N LEU A 60 7.19 27.44 -6.83
CA LEU A 60 7.00 28.81 -6.34
C LEU A 60 8.00 29.81 -6.94
N GLN A 61 9.24 29.37 -7.17
CA GLN A 61 10.25 30.17 -7.87
C GLN A 61 9.91 30.33 -9.36
N ALA A 62 9.48 29.26 -10.03
CA ALA A 62 9.06 29.31 -11.43
C ALA A 62 7.83 30.22 -11.64
N GLU A 63 6.91 30.25 -10.67
CA GLU A 63 5.71 31.08 -10.70
C GLU A 63 6.02 32.57 -10.45
N GLN A 64 6.93 32.89 -9.51
CA GLN A 64 7.42 34.26 -9.30
C GLN A 64 8.20 34.82 -10.51
N VAL A 65 8.86 33.97 -11.31
CA VAL A 65 9.50 34.39 -12.56
C VAL A 65 8.48 34.70 -13.65
N ASN A 66 7.29 34.08 -13.60
CA ASN A 66 6.23 34.25 -14.60
C ASN A 66 5.30 35.46 -14.32
N GLU A 67 5.26 35.96 -13.08
CA GLU A 67 4.41 37.10 -12.69
C GLU A 67 4.86 38.45 -13.29
N LYS A 68 6.08 38.55 -13.85
CA LYS A 68 6.53 39.78 -14.53
C LYS A 68 6.04 39.93 -15.98
N VAL A 69 5.31 38.96 -16.56
CA VAL A 69 5.00 38.98 -18.01
C VAL A 69 3.51 38.98 -18.37
N SER A 70 2.56 38.75 -17.47
CA SER A 70 1.16 38.63 -17.92
C SER A 70 0.12 39.23 -16.98
N VAL A 71 -0.02 40.56 -17.05
CA VAL A 71 -1.24 41.27 -16.66
C VAL A 71 -1.96 41.72 -17.93
N ASN A 72 -2.69 40.80 -18.59
CA ASN A 72 -3.90 41.17 -19.32
C ASN A 72 -4.76 39.97 -19.70
N THR A 73 -6.08 40.15 -19.64
CA THR A 73 -7.19 39.25 -20.06
C THR A 73 -7.78 38.39 -18.93
N ARG A 74 -8.75 38.88 -18.15
CA ARG A 74 -10.20 39.07 -18.41
C ARG A 74 -11.06 37.79 -18.23
N LYS A 75 -11.60 37.66 -17.00
CA LYS A 75 -13.03 37.53 -16.61
C LYS A 75 -13.94 36.48 -17.30
N GLN A 76 -14.51 35.54 -16.52
CA GLN A 76 -15.96 35.23 -16.30
C GLN A 76 -16.16 33.81 -15.69
N GLU A 77 -16.77 33.71 -14.50
CA GLU A 77 -18.12 33.13 -14.17
C GLU A 77 -18.22 31.61 -14.38
N THR A 78 -18.71 30.75 -13.45
CA THR A 78 -20.07 30.68 -12.87
C THR A 78 -20.18 29.70 -11.68
N THR A 79 -21.27 29.87 -10.94
CA THR A 79 -21.76 29.30 -9.67
C THR A 79 -22.21 27.82 -9.69
N ALA A 80 -22.21 27.23 -8.48
CA ALA A 80 -22.75 25.94 -7.96
C ALA A 80 -24.09 25.41 -8.56
N VAL A 81 -24.57 24.16 -8.40
CA VAL A 81 -24.80 23.30 -7.20
C VAL A 81 -25.16 21.83 -7.67
N PRO A 82 -25.85 20.94 -6.89
CA PRO A 82 -25.41 19.88 -5.95
C PRO A 82 -25.69 18.43 -6.44
N ALA A 83 -25.31 17.38 -5.69
CA ALA A 83 -26.09 16.11 -5.62
C ALA A 83 -25.50 15.11 -4.61
N ALA A 84 -26.31 14.63 -3.66
CA ALA A 84 -26.22 13.26 -3.16
C ALA A 84 -27.54 12.89 -2.47
N TYR A 85 -28.29 12.01 -3.13
CA TYR A 85 -29.50 11.35 -2.66
C TYR A 85 -29.12 10.21 -1.70
N SER A 86 -29.92 10.02 -0.64
CA SER A 86 -29.86 8.86 0.24
C SER A 86 -31.22 8.19 0.18
N GLU A 87 -31.24 6.92 -0.22
CA GLU A 87 -32.42 6.07 -0.15
C GLU A 87 -32.01 4.74 0.45
N LYS A 88 -32.67 4.38 1.55
CA LYS A 88 -32.37 3.27 2.43
C LYS A 88 -33.48 2.22 2.28
N GLU A 89 -33.07 1.10 1.70
CA GLU A 89 -33.47 -0.30 1.94
C GLU A 89 -34.81 -0.58 2.65
N ALA A 90 -35.67 -1.30 1.94
CA ALA A 90 -36.82 -2.04 2.46
C ALA A 90 -36.39 -3.47 2.81
N GLU A 91 -36.89 -3.94 3.96
CA GLU A 91 -36.63 -5.26 4.52
C GLU A 91 -37.90 -6.14 4.45
N GLU A 92 -37.67 -7.46 4.50
CA GLU A 92 -38.58 -8.57 4.84
C GLU A 92 -39.11 -9.48 3.70
N ALA A 93 -38.60 -10.72 3.73
CA ALA A 93 -38.92 -11.88 2.90
C ALA A 93 -40.23 -12.57 3.32
N PRO A 94 -40.78 -13.50 2.51
CA PRO A 94 -40.52 -14.93 2.83
C PRO A 94 -40.71 -15.91 1.66
N HIS A 95 -39.76 -16.80 1.33
CA HIS A 95 -40.09 -18.12 0.73
C HIS A 95 -38.98 -19.16 0.97
N SER A 96 -39.41 -20.31 1.51
CA SER A 96 -38.65 -21.55 1.66
C SER A 96 -38.69 -22.41 0.40
N ALA A 97 -37.59 -23.13 0.16
CA ALA A 97 -37.48 -24.33 -0.67
C ALA A 97 -37.56 -24.15 -2.20
N ASP A 98 -36.51 -23.56 -2.78
CA ASP A 98 -35.80 -24.12 -3.94
C ASP A 98 -34.44 -23.42 -4.06
N TYR A 99 -33.42 -23.90 -3.34
CA TYR A 99 -32.08 -23.33 -3.50
C TYR A 99 -31.41 -23.96 -4.72
N ALA A 100 -31.65 -23.37 -5.88
CA ALA A 100 -30.72 -23.43 -6.98
C ALA A 100 -29.66 -22.33 -6.73
N PRO A 101 -28.36 -22.66 -6.64
CA PRO A 101 -27.31 -21.65 -6.64
C PRO A 101 -27.56 -20.70 -7.81
N PRO A 102 -27.45 -19.38 -7.63
CA PRO A 102 -27.48 -18.45 -8.75
C PRO A 102 -26.53 -18.99 -9.81
N GLN A 103 -27.04 -19.30 -11.00
CA GLN A 103 -26.13 -19.48 -12.13
C GLN A 103 -25.44 -18.14 -12.24
N LEU A 104 -24.12 -18.13 -12.07
CA LEU A 104 -23.30 -16.98 -12.40
C LEU A 104 -23.70 -16.63 -13.83
N GLU A 105 -24.56 -15.62 -13.99
CA GLU A 105 -24.53 -14.83 -15.19
C GLU A 105 -23.05 -14.50 -15.32
N GLU A 106 -22.45 -14.84 -16.46
CA GLU A 106 -21.15 -14.32 -16.82
C GLU A 106 -21.31 -12.79 -17.00
N GLU A 107 -21.70 -12.07 -15.94
CA GLU A 107 -21.06 -10.82 -15.64
C GLU A 107 -19.59 -11.19 -15.66
N LYS A 108 -18.98 -10.90 -16.82
CA LYS A 108 -17.54 -10.77 -16.95
C LYS A 108 -17.20 -9.89 -15.78
N ASP A 109 -16.74 -10.54 -14.71
CA ASP A 109 -16.22 -9.91 -13.53
C ASP A 109 -15.23 -8.92 -14.14
N GLN A 110 -15.62 -7.64 -14.19
CA GLN A 110 -14.74 -6.63 -14.72
C GLN A 110 -13.71 -6.55 -13.62
N VAL A 111 -12.71 -7.43 -13.70
CA VAL A 111 -11.53 -7.45 -12.87
C VAL A 111 -10.88 -6.13 -13.19
N SER A 112 -11.35 -5.08 -12.50
CA SER A 112 -10.84 -3.76 -12.65
C SER A 112 -9.46 -3.87 -12.02
N MET A 113 -8.47 -4.01 -12.88
CA MET A 113 -7.08 -4.08 -12.46
C MET A 113 -6.83 -2.84 -11.62
N SER A 114 -6.46 -3.05 -10.35
CA SER A 114 -6.03 -1.98 -9.45
C SER A 114 -4.98 -1.12 -10.18
N ASN A 115 -4.95 0.18 -9.90
CA ASN A 115 -4.01 1.12 -10.50
C ASN A 115 -2.56 0.62 -10.36
N LEU A 116 -2.22 -0.02 -9.23
CA LEU A 116 -0.94 -0.69 -9.02
C LEU A 116 -0.69 -1.79 -10.06
N SER A 117 -1.62 -2.73 -10.22
CA SER A 117 -1.52 -3.84 -11.18
C SER A 117 -1.34 -3.32 -12.61
N ARG A 118 -2.02 -2.22 -12.95
CA ARG A 118 -1.94 -1.59 -14.26
C ARG A 118 -0.59 -0.90 -14.52
N VAL A 119 -0.05 -0.21 -13.52
CA VAL A 119 1.31 0.35 -13.57
C VAL A 119 2.35 -0.75 -13.78
N LEU A 120 2.23 -1.84 -13.03
CA LEU A 120 3.15 -2.97 -13.13
C LEU A 120 3.11 -3.65 -14.49
N GLN A 121 1.93 -3.85 -15.05
CA GLN A 121 1.75 -4.43 -16.38
C GLN A 121 2.40 -3.57 -17.46
N LEU A 122 2.19 -2.26 -17.43
CA LEU A 122 2.79 -1.36 -18.42
C LEU A 122 4.32 -1.25 -18.27
N HIS A 123 4.83 -1.34 -17.05
CA HIS A 123 6.27 -1.38 -16.80
C HIS A 123 6.91 -2.69 -17.27
N GLU A 124 6.23 -3.84 -17.13
CA GLU A 124 6.66 -5.11 -17.72
C GLU A 124 6.69 -5.07 -19.25
N GLN A 125 5.88 -4.21 -19.87
CA GLN A 125 5.95 -3.91 -21.30
C GLN A 125 7.03 -2.87 -21.65
N HIS A 126 8.00 -2.61 -20.75
CA HIS A 126 9.12 -1.69 -20.92
C HIS A 126 8.74 -0.23 -21.24
N HIS A 127 7.53 0.20 -20.89
CA HIS A 127 7.14 1.59 -21.08
C HIS A 127 7.85 2.50 -20.07
N ALA A 128 8.17 3.72 -20.50
CA ALA A 128 8.79 4.70 -19.62
C ALA A 128 7.79 5.18 -18.54
N PRO A 129 8.25 5.48 -17.30
CA PRO A 129 7.37 5.91 -16.21
C PRO A 129 6.49 7.12 -16.56
N ALA A 130 7.02 8.05 -17.36
CA ALA A 130 6.29 9.21 -17.84
C ALA A 130 5.14 8.86 -18.81
N GLU A 131 5.29 7.79 -19.59
CA GLU A 131 4.23 7.32 -20.51
C GLU A 131 3.14 6.54 -19.75
N ILE A 132 3.54 5.77 -18.75
CA ILE A 132 2.61 5.08 -17.85
C ILE A 132 1.75 6.11 -17.11
N ALA A 133 2.36 7.17 -16.58
CA ALA A 133 1.66 8.28 -15.92
C ALA A 133 0.59 8.91 -16.83
N LYS A 134 0.96 9.22 -18.08
CA LYS A 134 0.02 9.75 -19.07
C LYS A 134 -1.11 8.79 -19.43
N LYS A 135 -0.82 7.50 -19.58
CA LYS A 135 -1.82 6.46 -19.92
C LYS A 135 -2.81 6.23 -18.80
N LEU A 136 -2.41 6.44 -17.55
CA LEU A 136 -3.21 6.14 -16.36
C LEU A 136 -3.82 7.36 -15.69
N GLY A 137 -3.49 8.57 -16.15
CA GLY A 137 -3.90 9.81 -15.49
C GLY A 137 -3.27 9.96 -14.11
N MET A 138 -2.10 9.36 -13.89
CA MET A 138 -1.36 9.37 -12.63
C MET A 138 -0.19 10.34 -12.69
N GLY A 139 0.29 10.79 -11.53
CA GLY A 139 1.53 11.55 -11.45
C GLY A 139 2.74 10.72 -11.90
N LYS A 140 3.73 11.32 -12.57
CA LYS A 140 4.99 10.63 -12.91
C LYS A 140 5.66 10.07 -11.66
N THR A 141 5.63 10.84 -10.57
CA THR A 141 6.15 10.49 -9.25
C THR A 141 5.39 9.33 -8.61
N GLU A 142 4.06 9.28 -8.74
CA GLU A 142 3.25 8.18 -8.22
C GLU A 142 3.57 6.85 -8.92
N VAL A 143 3.80 6.89 -10.24
CA VAL A 143 4.22 5.72 -11.00
C VAL A 143 5.62 5.27 -10.58
N GLU A 144 6.57 6.20 -10.44
CA GLU A 144 7.93 5.89 -9.97
C GLU A 144 7.92 5.32 -8.54
N LEU A 145 7.05 5.83 -7.67
CA LEU A 145 6.84 5.33 -6.32
C LEU A 145 6.38 3.87 -6.31
N ILE A 146 5.37 3.53 -7.11
CA ILE A 146 4.85 2.16 -7.22
C ILE A 146 5.95 1.20 -7.70
N LEU A 147 6.79 1.64 -8.64
CA LEU A 147 7.90 0.85 -9.16
C LEU A 147 9.04 0.69 -8.15
N LEU A 148 9.36 1.74 -7.38
CA LEU A 148 10.37 1.70 -6.32
C LEU A 148 9.95 0.76 -5.18
N MET A 149 8.68 0.82 -4.76
CA MET A 149 8.12 -0.09 -3.76
C MET A 149 8.20 -1.55 -4.20
N ARG A 150 7.87 -1.86 -5.47
CA ARG A 150 8.02 -3.22 -6.01
C ARG A 150 9.48 -3.67 -6.02
N LYS A 151 10.40 -2.79 -6.44
CA LYS A 151 11.83 -3.11 -6.53
C LYS A 151 12.39 -3.46 -5.15
N ASN A 152 12.10 -2.66 -4.13
CA ASN A 152 12.60 -2.88 -2.78
C ASN A 152 11.88 -4.02 -2.05
N GLY A 153 10.58 -4.20 -2.28
CA GLY A 153 9.84 -5.35 -1.72
C GLY A 153 10.23 -6.71 -2.31
N ASN A 154 10.86 -6.74 -3.50
CA ASN A 154 11.36 -7.97 -4.11
C ASN A 154 12.82 -8.27 -3.74
N THR A 155 13.62 -7.26 -3.37
CA THR A 155 14.99 -7.46 -2.86
C THR A 155 15.00 -8.12 -1.48
N ASP A 156 14.00 -7.83 -0.64
CA ASP A 156 13.88 -8.45 0.69
C ASP A 156 13.40 -9.91 0.66
N LYS A 157 12.79 -10.37 -0.44
CA LYS A 157 12.37 -11.77 -0.61
C LYS A 157 13.47 -12.70 -1.14
N LYS A 158 14.59 -12.14 -1.62
CA LYS A 158 15.70 -12.88 -2.24
C LYS A 158 16.95 -13.00 -1.35
N SER A 159 16.91 -12.43 -0.13
CA SER A 159 17.96 -12.54 0.89
C SER A 159 17.47 -13.28 2.12
#